data_AF-K1K4Z7-F1
#
_entry.id   AF-K1K4Z7-F1
#
_cell.length_a   1.000
_cell.length_b   1.000
_cell.length_c   1.000
_cell.angle_alpha   90.00
_cell.angle_beta   90.00
_cell.angle_gamma   90.00
#
_symmetry.space_group_name_H-M   'P 1'
#
loop_
_entity.id
_entity.type
_entity.pdbx_description
1 polymer ?
#
loop_
_entity_poly.entity_id
_entity_poly.type
_entity_poly.pdbx_seq_one_letter_code
_entity_poly.pdbx_strand_id
1 'polypeptide(L)'
;MNSGKRAGGWLLLALLGGATGIGVAAEPKRTEVGSELVLPLGSLPERVCWYQDQKYSAGARIRQGDDWLECAAQTEQESNGPLVWREPQRASDAAGKATQSGTITVGQ
;
A
#
# COMPACT_ATOMS: atom_id res chain seq x y z
N MET A 1 -52.77 -2.92 -8.96
CA MET A 1 -53.28 -1.53 -9.00
C MET A 1 -52.12 -0.57 -9.24
N ASN A 2 -52.31 0.37 -10.18
CA ASN A 2 -51.73 1.72 -10.38
C ASN A 2 -50.36 2.04 -9.74
N SER A 3 -49.37 2.58 -10.46
CA SER A 3 -49.40 3.89 -11.15
C SER A 3 -48.17 3.94 -12.08
N GLY A 4 -48.19 4.47 -13.31
CA GLY A 4 -48.67 5.80 -13.69
C GLY A 4 -47.45 6.66 -14.06
N LYS A 5 -46.93 6.51 -15.29
CA LYS A 5 -45.91 7.42 -15.86
C LYS A 5 -46.63 8.54 -16.59
N ARG A 6 -46.39 9.80 -16.21
CA ARG A 6 -46.68 10.98 -17.04
C ARG A 6 -45.43 11.84 -17.12
N ALA A 7 -44.86 11.83 -18.32
CA ALA A 7 -43.91 12.81 -18.80
C ALA A 7 -44.66 14.11 -19.17
N GLY A 8 -43.96 15.23 -19.10
CA GLY A 8 -44.44 16.54 -19.55
C GLY A 8 -43.56 17.58 -18.88
N GLY A 9 -42.50 18.03 -19.54
CA GLY A 9 -42.56 19.01 -20.64
C GLY A 9 -42.02 20.33 -20.08
N TRP A 10 -42.07 21.42 -20.84
CA TRP A 10 -41.45 22.74 -20.60
C TRP A 10 -40.02 22.84 -21.16
N LEU A 11 -39.86 23.17 -22.45
CA LEU A 11 -39.89 24.50 -23.08
C LEU A 11 -38.77 25.46 -22.62
N LEU A 12 -37.77 25.53 -23.51
CA LEU A 12 -36.90 26.63 -23.93
C LEU A 12 -37.07 28.01 -23.27
N LEU A 13 -35.95 28.58 -22.82
CA LEU A 13 -35.62 29.99 -22.65
C LEU A 13 -34.09 30.05 -22.45
N ALA A 14 -33.29 31.03 -22.86
CA ALA A 14 -33.28 31.98 -23.95
C ALA A 14 -31.81 32.46 -24.00
N LEU A 15 -31.37 32.86 -25.19
CA LEU A 15 -30.06 33.46 -25.46
C LEU A 15 -29.78 34.67 -24.54
N LEU A 16 -28.68 34.64 -23.79
CA LEU A 16 -27.99 35.83 -23.32
C LEU A 16 -26.49 35.69 -23.57
N GLY A 17 -25.97 36.63 -24.37
CA GLY A 17 -24.55 36.80 -24.61
C GLY A 17 -23.80 37.27 -23.37
N GLY A 18 -22.58 36.78 -23.23
CA GLY A 18 -21.58 37.29 -22.30
C GLY A 18 -20.26 37.37 -23.03
N ALA A 19 -19.65 38.56 -23.01
CA ALA A 19 -18.37 38.86 -23.63
C ALA A 19 -17.32 37.77 -23.34
N THR A 20 -16.55 37.40 -24.36
CA THR A 20 -15.34 36.59 -24.19
C THR A 20 -14.32 37.42 -23.42
N GLY A 21 -14.42 37.44 -22.10
CA GLY A 21 -13.32 37.80 -21.24
C GLY A 21 -12.25 36.73 -21.42
N ILE A 22 -11.09 37.11 -21.96
CA ILE A 22 -9.87 36.31 -21.83
C ILE A 22 -9.52 36.24 -20.34
N GLY A 23 -10.08 35.27 -19.64
CA GLY A 23 -9.62 34.92 -18.30
C GLY A 23 -8.19 34.44 -18.43
N VAL A 24 -7.23 35.22 -17.95
CA VAL A 24 -5.90 34.69 -17.64
C VAL A 24 -6.16 33.64 -16.58
N ALA A 25 -6.08 32.36 -16.98
CA ALA A 25 -6.14 31.26 -16.04
C ALA A 25 -4.93 31.44 -15.12
N ALA A 26 -5.16 32.00 -13.93
CA ALA A 26 -4.19 31.96 -12.87
C ALA A 26 -3.85 30.49 -12.66
N GLU A 27 -2.57 30.13 -12.85
CA GLU A 27 -2.10 28.79 -12.51
C GLU A 27 -2.57 28.47 -11.09
N PRO A 28 -3.33 27.38 -10.89
CA PRO A 28 -3.76 27.00 -9.56
C PRO A 28 -2.48 26.71 -8.78
N LYS A 29 -2.12 27.65 -7.90
CA LYS A 29 -1.00 27.50 -6.99
C LYS A 29 -1.37 26.33 -6.09
N ARG A 30 -0.84 25.15 -6.43
CA ARG A 30 -1.06 23.93 -5.66
C ARG A 30 -0.44 24.16 -4.30
N THR A 31 -1.26 24.55 -3.33
CA THR A 31 -0.85 24.57 -1.93
C THR A 31 -0.69 23.13 -1.51
N GLU A 32 0.55 22.66 -1.42
CA GLU A 32 0.87 21.40 -0.78
C GLU A 32 0.65 21.59 0.72
N VAL A 33 -0.55 21.26 1.18
CA VAL A 33 -0.81 21.11 2.61
C VAL A 33 -0.17 19.78 3.00
N GLY A 34 1.07 19.84 3.47
CA GLY A 34 1.74 18.69 4.05
C GLY A 34 0.94 18.23 5.26
N SER A 35 0.16 17.15 5.11
CA SER A 35 -0.39 16.44 6.26
C SER A 35 0.78 15.72 6.92
N GLU A 36 1.28 16.28 8.03
CA GLU A 36 2.29 15.58 8.83
C GLU A 36 1.66 14.32 9.41
N LEU A 37 2.02 13.17 8.84
CA LEU A 37 1.58 11.86 9.31
C LEU A 37 2.36 11.53 10.58
N VAL A 38 1.82 11.92 11.73
CA VAL A 38 2.34 11.51 13.03
C VAL A 38 1.82 10.11 13.36
N LEU A 39 2.65 9.09 13.18
CA LEU A 39 2.36 7.74 13.66
C LEU A 39 2.67 7.66 15.16
N PRO A 40 1.68 7.36 16.03
CA PRO A 40 1.95 7.18 17.45
C PRO A 40 2.83 5.96 17.67
N LEU A 41 4.11 6.20 17.99
CA LEU A 41 5.09 5.19 18.36
C LEU A 41 4.57 4.46 19.61
N GLY A 42 4.20 3.19 19.47
CA GLY A 42 3.60 2.37 20.54
C GLY A 42 2.18 1.87 20.27
N SER A 43 1.52 2.35 19.21
CA SER A 43 0.22 1.81 18.74
C SER A 43 0.36 0.68 17.73
N LEU A 44 1.56 0.52 17.15
CA LEU A 44 1.82 -0.51 16.15
C LEU A 44 1.97 -1.88 16.81
N PRO A 45 1.36 -2.94 16.25
CA PRO A 45 1.54 -4.28 16.76
C PRO A 45 3.01 -4.69 16.68
N GLU A 46 3.46 -5.38 17.72
CA GLU A 46 4.82 -5.91 17.77
C GLU A 46 5.02 -6.96 16.66
N ARG A 47 6.14 -6.85 15.95
CA ARG A 47 6.50 -7.79 14.89
C ARG A 47 7.20 -9.00 15.50
N VAL A 48 6.42 -10.00 15.89
CA VAL A 48 6.91 -11.23 16.51
C VAL A 48 6.22 -12.47 15.95
N CYS A 49 6.89 -13.61 16.03
CA CYS A 49 6.25 -14.92 15.93
C CYS A 49 5.94 -15.44 17.33
N TRP A 50 4.80 -16.12 17.48
CA TRP A 50 4.40 -16.76 18.72
C TRP A 50 4.67 -18.27 18.66
N TYR A 51 5.20 -18.83 19.74
CA TYR A 51 5.34 -20.28 19.92
C TYR A 51 5.40 -20.59 21.42
N GLN A 52 4.60 -21.54 21.90
CA GLN A 52 4.58 -21.96 23.32
C GLN A 52 4.47 -20.76 24.30
N ASP A 53 3.52 -19.86 24.03
CA ASP A 53 3.26 -18.62 24.80
C ASP A 53 4.46 -17.66 24.91
N GLN A 54 5.46 -17.82 24.05
CA GLN A 54 6.62 -16.95 23.97
C GLN A 54 6.67 -16.20 22.63
N LYS A 55 7.19 -14.97 22.71
CA LYS A 55 7.43 -14.10 21.56
C LYS A 55 8.85 -14.28 21.04
N TYR A 56 8.98 -14.28 19.72
CA TYR A 56 10.27 -14.41 19.03
C TYR A 56 10.42 -13.31 17.99
N SER A 57 11.60 -12.69 17.95
CA SER A 57 11.96 -11.67 16.96
C SER A 57 12.42 -12.29 15.65
N ALA A 58 12.62 -11.44 14.63
CA ALA A 58 13.20 -11.85 13.35
C ALA A 58 14.53 -12.60 13.54
N GLY A 59 14.72 -13.68 12.76
CA GLY A 59 15.90 -14.54 12.78
C GLY A 59 15.89 -15.63 13.87
N ALA A 60 14.93 -15.61 14.79
CA ALA A 60 14.76 -16.70 15.76
C ALA A 60 14.45 -18.02 15.04
N ARG A 61 14.97 -19.14 15.56
CA ARG A 61 14.75 -20.48 14.98
C ARG A 61 14.21 -21.46 16.01
N ILE A 62 13.21 -22.24 15.62
CA ILE A 62 12.63 -23.32 16.42
C ILE A 62 12.65 -24.62 15.61
N ARG A 63 12.62 -25.74 16.34
CA ARG A 63 12.42 -27.06 15.75
C ARG A 63 11.00 -27.53 16.03
N GLN A 64 10.26 -27.89 14.97
CA GLN A 64 8.92 -28.46 15.07
C GLN A 64 8.92 -29.80 14.35
N GLY A 65 8.88 -30.90 15.12
CA GLY A 65 9.14 -32.23 14.56
C GLY A 65 10.55 -32.32 14.00
N ASP A 66 10.65 -32.65 12.71
CA ASP A 66 11.93 -32.77 12.00
C ASP A 66 12.33 -31.49 11.25
N ASP A 67 11.44 -30.52 11.14
CA ASP A 67 11.66 -29.29 10.40
C ASP A 67 12.20 -28.17 11.29
N TRP A 68 13.11 -27.37 10.72
CA TRP A 68 13.51 -26.10 11.28
C TRP A 68 12.64 -25.00 10.71
N LEU A 69 12.20 -24.09 11.58
CA LEU A 69 11.45 -22.90 11.21
C LEU A 69 12.21 -21.66 11.67
N GLU A 70 12.17 -20.61 10.86
CA GLU A 70 12.70 -19.29 11.16
C GLU A 70 11.57 -18.27 11.25
N CYS A 71 11.61 -17.41 12.25
CA CYS A 71 10.72 -16.26 12.35
C CYS A 71 11.22 -15.18 11.41
N ALA A 72 10.55 -14.98 10.28
CA ALA A 72 11.00 -14.05 9.25
C ALA A 72 9.82 -13.39 8.53
N ALA A 73 10.11 -12.42 7.68
CA ALA A 73 9.10 -11.83 6.81
C ALA A 73 8.53 -12.91 5.87
N GLN A 74 7.23 -12.80 5.58
CA GLN A 74 6.54 -13.73 4.69
C GLN A 74 7.15 -13.74 3.28
N THR A 75 7.61 -12.59 2.80
CA THR A 75 8.35 -12.47 1.52
C THR A 75 9.56 -11.57 1.69
N GLU A 76 10.53 -11.65 0.77
CA GLU A 76 11.74 -10.82 0.79
C GLU A 76 11.47 -9.33 0.51
N GLN A 77 10.32 -9.01 -0.09
CA GLN A 77 9.94 -7.65 -0.47
C GLN A 77 9.19 -6.91 0.65
N GLU A 78 8.92 -7.57 1.77
CA GLU A 78 8.23 -7.03 2.93
C GLU A 78 9.24 -6.35 3.87
N SER A 79 9.26 -5.02 3.90
CA SER A 79 10.08 -4.27 4.86
C SER A 79 9.45 -4.24 6.27
N ASN A 80 8.12 -4.11 6.33
CA ASN A 80 7.41 -3.71 7.54
C ASN A 80 6.19 -4.60 7.89
N GLY A 81 5.98 -5.71 7.17
CA GLY A 81 4.87 -6.64 7.40
C GLY A 81 5.06 -7.56 8.63
N PRO A 82 4.03 -8.36 8.98
CA PRO A 82 4.11 -9.30 10.09
C PRO A 82 5.20 -10.36 9.88
N LEU A 83 5.70 -10.91 10.99
CA LEU A 83 6.61 -12.07 10.95
C LEU A 83 5.81 -13.37 11.00
N VAL A 84 6.31 -14.39 10.32
CA VAL A 84 5.71 -15.72 10.25
C VAL A 84 6.80 -16.78 10.42
N TRP A 85 6.40 -17.95 10.94
CA TRP A 85 7.25 -19.14 10.91
C TRP A 85 7.30 -19.68 9.49
N ARG A 86 8.51 -19.77 8.92
CA ARG A 86 8.74 -20.33 7.58
C ARG A 86 10.01 -21.16 7.55
N GLU A 87 10.15 -21.99 6.53
CA GLU A 87 11.40 -22.73 6.31
C GLU A 87 12.57 -21.74 6.11
N PRO A 88 13.72 -21.94 6.78
CA PRO A 88 14.89 -21.11 6.60
C PRO A 88 15.37 -21.13 5.16
N GLN A 89 15.67 -19.96 4.59
CA GLN A 89 16.19 -19.90 3.24
C GLN A 89 17.59 -20.50 3.19
N ARG A 90 17.84 -21.42 2.24
CA ARG A 90 19.19 -21.95 2.03
C ARG A 90 20.06 -20.85 1.42
N ALA A 91 21.33 -20.78 1.84
CA ALA A 91 22.28 -19.79 1.34
C ALA A 91 22.41 -19.81 -0.21
N SER A 92 22.26 -20.98 -0.85
CA SER A 92 22.26 -21.11 -2.31
C SER A 92 21.11 -20.37 -2.99
N ASP A 93 19.95 -20.34 -2.35
CA ASP A 93 18.71 -19.83 -2.93
C ASP A 93 18.70 -18.30 -2.84
N ALA A 94 19.28 -17.75 -1.77
CA ALA A 94 19.53 -16.31 -1.62
C ALA A 94 20.53 -15.80 -2.67
N ALA A 95 21.60 -16.55 -2.94
CA ALA A 95 22.61 -16.18 -3.92
C ALA A 95 22.03 -16.13 -5.35
N GLY A 96 21.22 -17.11 -5.75
CA GLY A 96 20.57 -17.13 -7.07
C GLY A 96 19.59 -15.99 -7.30
N LYS A 97 18.86 -15.58 -6.25
CA LYS A 97 17.89 -14.47 -6.33
C LYS A 97 18.57 -13.11 -6.45
N ALA A 98 19.71 -12.90 -5.77
CA ALA A 98 20.50 -11.68 -5.86
C ALA A 98 21.04 -11.43 -7.28
N THR A 99 21.40 -12.51 -8.00
CA THR A 99 21.89 -12.41 -9.39
C THR A 99 20.79 -12.02 -10.39
N GLN A 100 19.52 -12.36 -10.14
CA GLN A 100 18.40 -12.03 -11.03
C GLN A 100 17.84 -10.60 -10.86
N SER A 101 18.03 -9.95 -9.71
CA SER A 101 17.55 -8.58 -9.46
C SER A 101 18.44 -7.47 -10.06
N GLY A 102 19.39 -7.83 -10.92
CA GLY A 102 20.35 -6.89 -11.49
C GLY A 102 19.78 -6.04 -12.63
N THR A 103 19.73 -4.72 -12.39
CA THR A 103 19.69 -3.62 -13.37
C THR A 103 18.30 -3.05 -13.69
N ILE A 104 17.85 -2.08 -12.88
CA ILE A 104 16.95 -1.02 -13.33
C ILE A 104 17.81 0.23 -13.54
N THR A 105 18.10 0.59 -14.79
CA THR A 105 18.82 1.82 -15.13
C THR A 105 17.79 2.95 -15.24
N VAL A 106 17.76 3.84 -14.25
CA VAL A 106 17.04 5.12 -14.35
C VAL A 106 17.90 6.08 -15.20
N GLY A 107 17.49 6.28 -16.45
CA GLY A 107 18.07 7.28 -17.35
C GLY A 107 17.76 8.70 -16.88
N GLN A 108 18.79 9.55 -16.94
CA GLN A 108 18.72 11.00 -16.66
C GLN A 108 18.07 11.76 -17.83
#